data_AF-A0A4R4XFB9-F1
#
_entry.id   AF-A0A4R4XFB9-F1
#
_cell.length_a   1.000
_cell.length_b   1.000
_cell.length_c   1.000
_cell.angle_alpha   90.00
_cell.angle_beta   90.00
_cell.angle_gamma   90.00
#
_symmetry.space_group_name_H-M   'P 1'
#
loop_
_entity.id
_entity.type
_entity.pdbx_description
1 polymer ?
#
loop_
_entity_poly.entity_id
_entity_poly.type
_entity_poly.pdbx_seq_one_letter_code
_entity_poly.pdbx_strand_id
1 'polypeptide(L)'
;MDENRRLFVLSGTVIVVALVVLGGYLAFRGSPEHTLTVRSIPSDLTLTLDGRQIPANGEIKVKEGTHTLTGERRGFQSYTQTVQMTKDSRYKMYLFSNSAEGRAWEKSHPGEQLEAESEAGRRFDELNARLQAKYPILQELPYIGPGFTVNQGISQDHPGDPEYLAFYIKITDSEGRKKALEWLTGHGYKPETLELIYTK
;
A
#
# COMPACT_ATOMS: atom_id res chain seq x y z
N MET A 1 53.34 -34.52 30.04
CA MET A 1 53.04 -33.53 28.98
C MET A 1 51.52 -33.37 28.88
N ASP A 2 50.81 -33.34 30.01
CA ASP A 2 49.39 -33.71 30.08
C ASP A 2 48.48 -32.62 30.68
N GLU A 3 49.06 -31.67 31.41
CA GLU A 3 48.32 -30.60 32.08
C GLU A 3 47.92 -29.48 31.11
N ASN A 4 48.85 -29.06 30.23
CA ASN A 4 48.58 -28.07 29.18
C ASN A 4 47.53 -28.55 28.18
N ARG A 5 47.46 -29.85 27.89
CA ARG A 5 46.50 -30.41 26.94
C ARG A 5 45.08 -30.43 27.52
N ARG A 6 44.93 -30.69 28.82
CA ARG A 6 43.64 -30.58 29.53
C ARG A 6 43.18 -29.12 29.65
N LEU A 7 44.10 -28.20 29.94
CA LEU A 7 43.79 -26.76 30.01
C LEU A 7 43.38 -26.18 28.65
N PHE A 8 44.00 -26.62 27.55
CA PHE A 8 43.61 -26.26 26.18
C PHE A 8 42.25 -26.85 25.74
N VAL A 9 41.94 -28.08 26.14
CA VAL A 9 40.65 -28.71 25.84
C VAL A 9 39.51 -28.08 26.66
N LEU A 10 39.76 -27.75 27.93
CA LEU A 10 38.81 -27.03 28.78
C LEU A 10 38.55 -25.60 28.27
N SER A 11 39.59 -24.85 27.91
CA SER A 11 39.44 -23.50 27.37
C SER A 11 38.74 -23.49 26.00
N GLY A 12 39.04 -24.44 25.12
CA GLY A 12 38.33 -24.62 23.85
C GLY A 12 36.84 -24.94 24.05
N THR A 13 36.52 -25.79 25.03
CA THR A 13 35.11 -26.15 25.34
C THR A 13 34.33 -24.95 25.88
N VAL A 14 34.93 -24.15 26.75
CA VAL A 14 34.29 -22.92 27.28
C VAL A 14 34.00 -21.92 26.18
N ILE A 15 34.92 -21.74 25.23
CA ILE A 15 34.72 -20.83 24.08
C ILE A 15 33.58 -21.33 23.19
N VAL A 16 33.52 -22.62 22.89
CA VAL A 16 32.44 -23.21 22.08
C VAL A 16 31.09 -23.04 22.77
N VAL A 17 31.00 -23.32 24.08
CA VAL A 17 29.77 -23.10 24.84
C VAL A 17 29.38 -21.62 24.86
N ALA A 18 30.33 -20.71 25.05
CA ALA A 18 30.07 -19.27 25.00
C ALA A 18 29.57 -18.81 23.62
N LEU A 19 30.11 -19.35 22.53
CA LEU A 19 29.66 -19.06 21.16
C LEU A 19 28.28 -19.65 20.87
N VAL A 20 27.95 -20.83 21.39
CA VAL A 20 26.61 -21.43 21.27
C VAL A 20 25.59 -20.65 22.09
N VAL A 21 25.95 -20.23 23.30
CA VAL A 21 25.08 -19.40 24.15
C VAL A 21 24.92 -18.00 23.57
N LEU A 22 25.97 -17.39 23.03
CA LEU A 22 25.92 -16.08 22.39
C LEU A 22 25.17 -16.14 21.05
N GLY A 23 25.42 -17.16 20.24
CA GLY A 23 24.71 -17.40 18.99
C GLY A 23 23.23 -17.70 19.24
N GLY A 24 22.92 -18.50 20.27
CA GLY A 24 21.57 -18.69 20.77
C GLY A 24 20.96 -17.37 21.25
N TYR A 25 21.65 -16.60 22.09
CA TYR A 25 21.18 -15.32 22.60
C TYR A 25 20.90 -14.32 21.48
N LEU A 26 21.76 -14.22 20.47
CA LEU A 26 21.56 -13.33 19.31
C LEU A 26 20.42 -13.81 18.40
N ALA A 27 20.26 -15.12 18.21
CA ALA A 27 19.15 -15.69 17.46
C ALA A 27 17.80 -15.58 18.20
N PHE A 28 17.81 -15.56 19.54
CA PHE A 28 16.63 -15.43 20.39
C PHE A 28 16.37 -14.00 20.87
N ARG A 29 17.24 -13.03 20.56
CA ARG A 29 16.97 -11.60 20.79
C ARG A 29 15.89 -11.20 19.80
N GLY A 30 14.63 -11.35 20.22
CA GLY A 30 13.46 -11.05 19.40
C GLY A 30 13.59 -9.69 18.73
N SER A 31 13.01 -9.57 17.53
CA SER A 31 12.99 -8.32 16.78
C SER A 31 12.51 -7.17 17.68
N PRO A 32 13.09 -5.96 17.54
CA PRO A 32 12.65 -4.78 18.27
C PRO A 32 11.13 -4.63 18.19
N GLU A 33 10.50 -4.14 19.26
CA GLU A 33 9.07 -3.84 19.24
C GLU A 33 8.84 -2.33 19.14
N HIS A 34 7.83 -1.97 18.37
CA HIS A 34 7.39 -0.60 18.14
C HIS A 34 5.92 -0.44 18.55
N THR A 35 5.57 0.77 18.95
CA THR A 35 4.19 1.13 19.27
C THR A 35 3.41 1.38 17.98
N LEU A 36 2.35 0.61 17.76
CA LEU A 36 1.36 0.88 16.72
C LEU A 36 0.11 1.48 17.38
N THR A 37 -0.15 2.76 17.11
CA THR A 37 -1.41 3.41 17.50
C THR A 37 -2.42 3.24 16.37
N VAL A 38 -3.52 2.52 16.60
CA VAL A 38 -4.60 2.37 15.62
C VAL A 38 -5.80 3.23 15.98
N ARG A 39 -6.41 3.84 14.96
CA ARG A 39 -7.75 4.43 15.01
C ARG A 39 -8.57 3.83 13.88
N SER A 40 -9.75 3.34 14.18
CA SER A 40 -10.60 2.68 13.20
C SER A 40 -11.93 3.40 13.05
N ILE A 41 -12.40 3.50 11.80
CA ILE A 41 -13.76 3.89 11.46
C ILE A 41 -14.34 2.84 10.51
N PRO A 42 -15.45 2.19 10.84
CA PRO A 42 -16.20 2.29 12.11
C PRO A 42 -15.40 1.94 13.36
N SER A 43 -15.67 2.62 14.48
CA SER A 43 -14.94 2.42 15.73
C SER A 43 -15.18 1.06 16.40
N ASP A 44 -16.26 0.38 16.04
CA ASP A 44 -16.67 -0.96 16.50
C ASP A 44 -16.27 -2.10 15.54
N LEU A 45 -15.41 -1.83 14.54
CA LEU A 45 -14.94 -2.88 13.64
C LEU A 45 -14.11 -3.95 14.36
N THR A 46 -14.07 -5.15 13.78
CA THR A 46 -13.12 -6.19 14.18
C THR A 46 -11.80 -5.95 13.46
N LEU A 47 -10.75 -5.69 14.23
CA LEU A 47 -9.41 -5.47 13.70
C LEU A 47 -8.52 -6.66 14.03
N THR A 48 -7.79 -7.16 13.03
CA THR A 48 -6.80 -8.21 13.21
C THR A 48 -5.43 -7.80 12.69
N LEU A 49 -4.38 -8.19 13.40
CA LEU A 49 -2.99 -8.06 12.99
C LEU A 49 -2.40 -9.47 12.88
N ASP A 50 -1.95 -9.85 11.69
CA ASP A 50 -1.47 -11.19 11.36
C ASP A 50 -2.47 -12.29 11.77
N GLY A 51 -3.77 -12.01 11.56
CA GLY A 51 -4.87 -12.91 11.92
C GLY A 51 -5.23 -12.94 13.42
N ARG A 52 -4.52 -12.20 14.28
CA ARG A 52 -4.86 -12.07 15.71
C ARG A 52 -5.68 -10.82 15.95
N GLN A 53 -6.80 -10.95 16.65
CA GLN A 53 -7.63 -9.81 16.99
C GLN A 53 -6.89 -8.85 17.93
N ILE A 54 -6.97 -7.56 17.62
CA ILE A 54 -6.40 -6.45 18.38
C ILE A 54 -7.48 -5.38 18.64
N PRO A 55 -7.27 -4.45 19.57
CA PRO A 55 -8.18 -3.33 19.75
C PRO A 55 -8.31 -2.51 18.46
N ALA A 56 -9.54 -2.19 18.05
CA ALA A 56 -9.80 -1.35 16.89
C ALA A 56 -9.31 0.10 17.08
N ASN A 57 -9.21 0.53 18.34
CA ASN A 57 -8.72 1.85 18.74
C ASN A 57 -7.78 1.71 19.94
N GLY A 58 -6.58 2.26 19.85
CA GLY A 58 -5.60 2.26 20.95
C GLY A 58 -4.18 1.93 20.50
N GLU A 59 -3.35 1.55 21.46
CA GLU A 59 -1.93 1.26 21.24
C GLU A 59 -1.62 -0.21 21.49
N ILE A 60 -0.81 -0.79 20.62
CA ILE A 60 -0.28 -2.15 20.77
C ILE A 60 1.23 -2.18 20.48
N LYS A 61 1.94 -3.14 21.07
CA LYS A 61 3.33 -3.43 20.72
C LYS A 61 3.36 -4.44 19.58
N VAL A 62 4.09 -4.09 18.53
CA VAL A 62 4.24 -4.89 17.32
C VAL A 62 5.72 -5.05 17.03
N LYS A 63 6.13 -6.26 16.63
CA LYS A 63 7.51 -6.51 16.25
C LYS A 63 7.90 -5.69 15.03
N GLU A 64 9.18 -5.42 14.87
CA GLU A 64 9.72 -4.87 13.65
C GLU A 64 9.53 -5.89 12.51
N GLY A 65 9.07 -5.40 11.36
CA GLY A 65 8.79 -6.24 10.21
C GLY A 65 7.54 -5.83 9.44
N THR A 66 7.17 -6.70 8.50
CA THR A 66 5.99 -6.56 7.66
C THR A 66 4.83 -7.31 8.31
N HIS A 67 3.73 -6.61 8.55
CA HIS A 67 2.53 -7.15 9.19
C HIS A 67 1.30 -6.94 8.31
N THR A 68 0.30 -7.79 8.47
CA THR A 68 -0.98 -7.69 7.75
C THR A 68 -2.06 -7.21 8.70
N LEU A 69 -2.63 -6.04 8.41
CA LEU A 69 -3.73 -5.44 9.18
C LEU A 69 -5.03 -5.61 8.40
N THR A 70 -6.01 -6.29 8.98
CA THR A 70 -7.32 -6.53 8.36
C THR A 70 -8.44 -6.01 9.25
N GLY A 71 -9.28 -5.13 8.69
CA GLY A 71 -10.48 -4.62 9.33
C GLY A 71 -11.73 -5.24 8.70
N GLU A 72 -12.64 -5.71 9.54
CA GLU A 72 -13.90 -6.32 9.11
C GLU A 72 -15.06 -5.81 9.96
N ARG A 73 -16.19 -5.56 9.29
CA ARG A 73 -17.43 -5.22 9.98
C ARG A 73 -18.61 -5.56 9.09
N ARG A 74 -19.67 -6.13 9.67
CA ARG A 74 -20.89 -6.44 8.93
C ARG A 74 -21.48 -5.19 8.28
N GLY A 75 -21.82 -5.30 7.01
CA GLY A 75 -22.35 -4.21 6.19
C GLY A 75 -21.31 -3.23 5.64
N PHE A 76 -20.03 -3.52 5.88
CA PHE A 76 -18.89 -2.79 5.34
C PHE A 76 -18.04 -3.71 4.47
N GLN A 77 -17.34 -3.12 3.51
CA GLN A 77 -16.32 -3.82 2.74
C GLN A 77 -15.10 -4.06 3.63
N SER A 78 -14.71 -5.33 3.82
CA SER A 78 -13.47 -5.68 4.50
C SER A 78 -12.28 -5.06 3.78
N TYR A 79 -11.28 -4.61 4.55
CA TYR A 79 -10.07 -4.03 4.00
C TYR A 79 -8.84 -4.64 4.66
N THR A 80 -7.93 -5.11 3.83
CA THR A 80 -6.64 -5.69 4.24
C THR A 80 -5.53 -4.83 3.67
N GLN A 81 -4.50 -4.62 4.48
CA GLN A 81 -3.30 -3.95 4.01
C GLN A 81 -2.05 -4.42 4.75
N THR A 82 -0.94 -4.15 4.12
CA THR A 82 0.38 -4.38 4.68
C THR A 82 0.86 -3.15 5.44
N VAL A 83 1.34 -3.34 6.67
CA VAL A 83 1.93 -2.31 7.51
C VAL A 83 3.39 -2.66 7.75
N GLN A 84 4.30 -1.75 7.43
CA GLN A 84 5.72 -1.90 7.71
C GLN A 84 6.06 -1.24 9.05
N MET A 85 6.43 -2.05 10.03
CA MET A 85 6.88 -1.59 11.34
C MET A 85 8.40 -1.45 11.34
N THR A 86 8.90 -0.22 11.28
CA THR A 86 10.32 0.14 11.44
C THR A 86 10.54 1.17 12.55
N LYS A 87 9.46 1.74 13.06
CA LYS A 87 9.39 2.72 14.14
C LYS A 87 7.96 2.80 14.67
N ASP A 88 7.81 3.50 15.79
CA ASP A 88 6.49 3.85 16.32
C ASP A 88 5.66 4.58 15.25
N SER A 89 4.44 4.09 15.03
CA SER A 89 3.63 4.47 13.89
C SER A 89 2.17 4.63 14.29
N ARG A 90 1.47 5.56 13.64
CA ARG A 90 0.04 5.75 13.79
C ARG A 90 -0.65 5.30 12.51
N TYR A 91 -1.63 4.43 12.64
CA TYR A 91 -2.36 3.86 11.53
C TYR A 91 -3.86 4.16 11.68
N LYS A 92 -4.50 4.55 10.57
CA LYS A 92 -5.95 4.78 10.53
C LYS A 92 -6.63 3.82 9.56
N MET A 93 -7.50 2.96 10.10
CA MET A 93 -8.28 1.98 9.34
C MET A 93 -9.66 2.57 9.02
N TYR A 94 -10.04 2.55 7.74
CA TYR A 94 -11.35 3.01 7.29
C TYR A 94 -12.01 1.92 6.48
N LEU A 95 -13.25 1.58 6.82
CA LEU A 95 -14.10 0.72 6.02
C LEU A 95 -15.25 1.54 5.44
N PHE A 96 -15.67 1.21 4.23
CA PHE A 96 -16.80 1.85 3.56
C PHE A 96 -18.01 0.93 3.53
N SER A 97 -19.21 1.47 3.73
CA SER A 97 -20.43 0.66 3.69
C SER A 97 -20.66 0.08 2.30
N ASN A 98 -21.09 -1.19 2.25
CA ASN A 98 -21.46 -1.87 1.01
C ASN A 98 -22.88 -2.45 1.06
N SER A 99 -23.60 -2.23 2.17
CA SER A 99 -24.95 -2.76 2.38
C SER A 99 -25.89 -1.74 3.02
N ALA A 100 -27.19 -2.06 3.08
CA ALA A 100 -28.17 -1.22 3.76
C ALA A 100 -27.91 -1.10 5.27
N GLU A 101 -27.36 -2.14 5.89
CA GLU A 101 -26.98 -2.15 7.30
C GLU A 101 -25.83 -1.19 7.59
N GLY A 102 -24.79 -1.19 6.74
CA GLY A 102 -23.67 -0.25 6.87
C GLY A 102 -24.12 1.20 6.70
N ARG A 103 -24.97 1.46 5.70
CA ARG A 103 -25.56 2.80 5.49
C ARG A 103 -26.45 3.26 6.65
N ALA A 104 -27.16 2.33 7.30
CA ALA A 104 -27.94 2.64 8.48
C ALA A 104 -27.04 3.02 9.66
N TRP A 105 -25.91 2.31 9.82
CA TRP A 105 -24.91 2.63 10.83
C TRP A 105 -24.25 4.00 10.58
N GLU A 106 -23.90 4.35 9.34
CA GLU A 106 -23.32 5.65 8.99
C GLU A 106 -24.26 6.80 9.38
N LYS A 107 -25.56 6.65 9.08
CA LYS A 107 -26.59 7.62 9.49
C LYS A 107 -26.71 7.80 11.00
N SER A 108 -26.44 6.77 11.79
CA SER A 108 -26.45 6.87 13.26
C SER A 108 -25.12 7.33 13.85
N HIS A 109 -24.04 7.41 13.05
CA HIS A 109 -22.70 7.84 13.44
C HIS A 109 -22.16 8.94 12.51
N PRO A 110 -22.86 10.08 12.39
CA PRO A 110 -22.53 11.11 11.40
C PRO A 110 -21.13 11.71 11.59
N GLY A 111 -20.59 11.74 12.83
CA GLY A 111 -19.24 12.21 13.09
C GLY A 111 -18.16 11.29 12.53
N GLU A 112 -18.34 9.97 12.64
CA GLU A 112 -17.41 8.99 12.07
C GLU A 112 -17.53 8.95 10.54
N GLN A 113 -18.75 9.05 10.01
CA GLN A 113 -18.96 9.17 8.57
C GLN A 113 -18.22 10.40 8.00
N LEU A 114 -18.35 11.56 8.65
CA LEU A 114 -17.67 12.78 8.21
C LEU A 114 -16.14 12.64 8.25
N GLU A 115 -15.59 11.98 9.28
CA GLU A 115 -14.14 11.72 9.35
C GLU A 115 -13.69 10.76 8.24
N ALA A 116 -14.46 9.71 7.95
CA ALA A 116 -14.16 8.78 6.86
C ALA A 116 -14.20 9.48 5.48
N GLU A 117 -15.20 10.32 5.23
CA GLU A 117 -15.31 11.11 4.00
C GLU A 117 -14.14 12.10 3.86
N SER A 118 -13.78 12.80 4.95
CA SER A 118 -12.65 13.74 4.95
C SER A 118 -11.32 13.05 4.66
N GLU A 119 -11.08 11.87 5.23
CA GLU A 119 -9.88 11.10 4.92
C GLU A 119 -9.89 10.59 3.48
N ALA A 120 -11.04 10.09 3.00
CA ALA A 120 -11.16 9.63 1.62
C ALA A 120 -10.82 10.75 0.63
N GLY A 121 -11.31 11.97 0.89
CA GLY A 121 -10.94 13.18 0.15
C GLY A 121 -9.43 13.41 0.17
N ARG A 122 -8.80 13.45 1.37
CA ARG A 122 -7.34 13.63 1.49
C ARG A 122 -6.55 12.58 0.71
N ARG A 123 -6.93 11.30 0.80
CA ARG A 123 -6.26 10.20 0.09
C ARG A 123 -6.44 10.30 -1.43
N PHE A 124 -7.62 10.72 -1.88
CA PHE A 124 -7.89 10.98 -3.29
C PHE A 124 -7.02 12.11 -3.82
N ASP A 125 -6.91 13.22 -3.08
CA ASP A 125 -6.06 14.35 -3.44
C ASP A 125 -4.58 13.95 -3.52
N GLU A 126 -4.09 13.17 -2.55
CA GLU A 126 -2.72 12.65 -2.54
C GLU A 126 -2.45 11.70 -3.71
N LEU A 127 -3.38 10.79 -4.01
CA LEU A 127 -3.28 9.91 -5.17
C LEU A 127 -3.27 10.72 -6.46
N ASN A 128 -4.18 11.69 -6.60
CA ASN A 128 -4.26 12.53 -7.79
C ASN A 128 -2.98 13.35 -7.98
N ALA A 129 -2.40 13.90 -6.90
CA ALA A 129 -1.11 14.60 -6.96
C ALA A 129 0.03 13.67 -7.41
N ARG A 130 0.08 12.43 -6.90
CA ARG A 130 1.06 11.43 -7.35
C ARG A 130 0.86 11.05 -8.82
N LEU A 131 -0.39 10.86 -9.25
CA LEU A 131 -0.73 10.56 -10.65
C LEU A 131 -0.35 11.71 -11.58
N GLN A 132 -0.61 12.96 -11.22
CA GLN A 132 -0.20 14.14 -12.00
C GLN A 132 1.32 14.26 -12.11
N ALA A 133 2.04 13.97 -11.03
CA ALA A 133 3.51 13.96 -11.04
C ALA A 133 4.08 12.81 -11.90
N LYS A 134 3.45 11.62 -11.84
CA LYS A 134 3.85 10.43 -12.60
C LYS A 134 3.50 10.55 -14.09
N TYR A 135 2.36 11.16 -14.41
CA TYR A 135 1.81 11.27 -15.75
C TYR A 135 1.46 12.73 -16.09
N PRO A 136 2.44 13.56 -16.50
CA PRO A 136 2.18 14.96 -16.83
C PRO A 136 1.18 15.15 -17.99
N ILE A 137 1.09 14.15 -18.88
CA ILE A 137 0.10 14.09 -19.97
C ILE A 137 -1.35 14.28 -19.50
N LEU A 138 -1.68 13.94 -18.24
CA LEU A 138 -3.03 14.10 -17.69
C LEU A 138 -3.53 15.56 -17.76
N GLN A 139 -2.64 16.56 -17.77
CA GLN A 139 -3.01 17.97 -17.85
C GLN A 139 -3.55 18.37 -19.24
N GLU A 140 -3.25 17.58 -20.27
CA GLU A 140 -3.68 17.82 -21.65
C GLU A 140 -4.86 16.93 -22.06
N LEU A 141 -5.35 16.05 -21.16
CA LEU A 141 -6.45 15.13 -21.46
C LEU A 141 -7.82 15.72 -21.09
N PRO A 142 -8.88 15.38 -21.85
CA PRO A 142 -8.83 14.64 -23.11
C PRO A 142 -8.24 15.46 -24.25
N TYR A 143 -7.34 14.87 -25.03
CA TYR A 143 -6.76 15.53 -26.21
C TYR A 143 -7.48 15.09 -27.49
N ILE A 144 -7.89 16.04 -28.31
CA ILE A 144 -8.53 15.78 -29.61
C ILE A 144 -7.60 16.31 -30.70
N GLY A 145 -6.94 15.39 -31.39
CA GLY A 145 -6.01 15.69 -32.47
C GLY A 145 -6.60 15.40 -33.85
N PRO A 146 -5.91 15.82 -34.91
CA PRO A 146 -6.26 15.42 -36.28
C PRO A 146 -6.08 13.90 -36.42
N GLY A 147 -7.19 13.18 -36.61
CA GLY A 147 -7.17 11.73 -36.84
C GLY A 147 -7.13 10.86 -35.58
N PHE A 148 -7.12 11.45 -34.37
CA PHE A 148 -7.10 10.67 -33.12
C PHE A 148 -7.64 11.45 -31.91
N THR A 149 -8.03 10.72 -30.87
CA THR A 149 -8.30 11.29 -29.54
C THR A 149 -7.60 10.49 -28.46
N VAL A 150 -7.11 11.14 -27.40
CA VAL A 150 -6.44 10.48 -26.27
C VAL A 150 -7.27 10.72 -25.00
N ASN A 151 -7.55 9.64 -24.28
CA ASN A 151 -8.20 9.65 -22.97
C ASN A 151 -7.44 8.76 -21.98
N GLN A 152 -7.63 9.01 -20.69
CA GLN A 152 -7.16 8.11 -19.64
C GLN A 152 -8.18 7.00 -19.37
N GLY A 153 -7.70 5.86 -18.87
CA GLY A 153 -8.54 4.77 -18.40
C GLY A 153 -7.77 3.81 -17.49
N ILE A 154 -8.46 2.73 -17.11
CA ILE A 154 -7.90 1.67 -16.26
C ILE A 154 -6.78 0.96 -17.04
N SER A 155 -5.64 0.77 -16.38
CA SER A 155 -4.52 -0.04 -16.86
C SER A 155 -4.95 -1.49 -17.10
N GLN A 156 -4.58 -2.04 -18.26
CA GLN A 156 -4.72 -3.46 -18.57
C GLN A 156 -3.51 -4.27 -18.08
N ASP A 157 -2.33 -3.65 -18.07
CA ASP A 157 -1.09 -4.26 -17.54
C ASP A 157 -1.09 -4.40 -16.01
N HIS A 158 -1.78 -3.48 -15.31
CA HIS A 158 -1.86 -3.43 -13.84
C HIS A 158 -3.32 -3.33 -13.35
N PRO A 159 -4.14 -4.38 -13.54
CA PRO A 159 -5.56 -4.32 -13.22
C PRO A 159 -5.80 -4.15 -11.71
N GLY A 160 -6.61 -3.14 -11.36
CA GLY A 160 -6.99 -2.86 -9.96
C GLY A 160 -5.99 -2.00 -9.18
N ASP A 161 -4.85 -1.64 -9.77
CA ASP A 161 -3.92 -0.67 -9.17
C ASP A 161 -4.25 0.76 -9.63
N PRO A 162 -4.75 1.64 -8.73
CA PRO A 162 -5.15 2.99 -9.09
C PRO A 162 -3.96 3.92 -9.41
N GLU A 163 -2.72 3.50 -9.15
CA GLU A 163 -1.53 4.29 -9.50
C GLU A 163 -1.05 4.06 -10.94
N TYR A 164 -1.65 3.12 -11.68
CA TYR A 164 -1.32 2.82 -13.06
C TYR A 164 -2.48 3.15 -13.99
N LEU A 165 -2.20 3.95 -15.01
CA LEU A 165 -3.17 4.40 -16.00
C LEU A 165 -2.76 3.93 -17.39
N ALA A 166 -3.78 3.57 -18.18
CA ALA A 166 -3.63 3.41 -19.62
C ALA A 166 -4.15 4.65 -20.35
N PHE A 167 -3.53 4.94 -21.49
CA PHE A 167 -3.91 6.03 -22.39
C PHE A 167 -4.54 5.43 -23.63
N TYR A 168 -5.87 5.54 -23.71
CA TYR A 168 -6.67 5.04 -24.80
C TYR A 168 -6.64 6.05 -25.95
N ILE A 169 -6.00 5.64 -27.05
CA ILE A 169 -5.87 6.41 -28.28
C ILE A 169 -6.89 5.89 -29.28
N LYS A 170 -7.98 6.60 -29.46
CA LYS A 170 -8.98 6.30 -30.49
C LYS A 170 -8.52 6.87 -31.82
N ILE A 171 -8.46 6.04 -32.86
CA ILE A 171 -8.00 6.40 -34.20
C ILE A 171 -9.18 6.61 -35.13
N THR A 172 -9.31 7.81 -35.69
CA THR A 172 -10.44 8.20 -36.54
C THR A 172 -10.10 8.25 -38.03
N ASP A 173 -8.82 8.20 -38.40
CA ASP A 173 -8.37 8.11 -39.79
C ASP A 173 -7.10 7.22 -39.93
N SER A 174 -6.66 6.98 -41.17
CA SER A 174 -5.51 6.10 -41.46
C SER A 174 -4.16 6.60 -40.94
N GLU A 175 -4.02 7.89 -40.67
CA GLU A 175 -2.78 8.51 -40.19
C GLU A 175 -2.79 8.76 -38.68
N GLY A 176 -3.94 8.60 -38.01
CA GLY A 176 -4.14 8.95 -36.61
C GLY A 176 -3.11 8.35 -35.66
N ARG A 177 -2.67 7.10 -35.91
CA ARG A 177 -1.65 6.44 -35.07
C ARG A 177 -0.30 7.15 -35.15
N LYS A 178 0.10 7.55 -36.36
CA LYS A 178 1.34 8.29 -36.59
C LYS A 178 1.25 9.68 -35.92
N LYS A 179 0.14 10.39 -36.15
CA LYS A 179 -0.11 11.73 -35.59
C LYS A 179 -0.15 11.71 -34.06
N ALA A 180 -0.71 10.66 -33.46
CA ALA A 180 -0.71 10.47 -32.00
C ALA A 180 0.70 10.30 -31.43
N LEU A 181 1.54 9.48 -32.07
CA LEU A 181 2.94 9.30 -31.67
C LEU A 181 3.77 10.57 -31.85
N GLU A 182 3.56 11.31 -32.94
CA GLU A 182 4.19 12.61 -33.17
C GLU A 182 3.76 13.63 -32.11
N TRP A 183 2.47 13.66 -31.75
CA TRP A 183 1.98 14.51 -30.66
C TRP A 183 2.60 14.16 -29.31
N LEU A 184 2.64 12.87 -28.94
CA LEU A 184 3.24 12.41 -27.69
C LEU A 184 4.71 12.83 -27.58
N THR A 185 5.49 12.50 -28.60
CA THR A 185 6.94 12.79 -28.62
C THR A 185 7.22 14.29 -28.75
N GLY A 186 6.41 15.03 -29.52
CA GLY A 186 6.51 16.49 -29.68
C GLY A 186 6.26 17.27 -28.39
N HIS A 187 5.43 16.75 -27.48
CA HIS A 187 5.20 17.33 -26.15
C HIS A 187 6.18 16.80 -25.08
N GLY A 188 7.19 16.02 -25.49
CA GLY A 188 8.22 15.49 -24.59
C GLY A 188 7.79 14.27 -23.78
N TYR A 189 6.63 13.68 -24.08
CA TYR A 189 6.23 12.41 -23.51
C TYR A 189 7.00 11.26 -24.14
N LYS A 190 7.26 10.22 -23.35
CA LYS A 190 7.97 9.01 -23.77
C LYS A 190 6.94 7.89 -23.97
N PRO A 191 6.53 7.55 -25.20
CA PRO A 191 5.53 6.52 -25.45
C PRO A 191 5.84 5.17 -24.77
N GLU A 192 7.11 4.82 -24.64
CA GLU A 192 7.58 3.58 -24.02
C GLU A 192 7.39 3.52 -22.50
N THR A 193 7.19 4.66 -21.84
CA THR A 193 6.90 4.72 -20.39
C THR A 193 5.40 4.77 -20.10
N LEU A 194 4.56 4.76 -21.16
CA LEU A 194 3.11 4.86 -21.06
C LEU A 194 2.49 3.56 -21.58
N GLU A 195 1.42 3.13 -20.94
CA GLU A 195 0.59 2.06 -21.48
C GLU A 195 -0.36 2.66 -22.52
N LEU A 196 -0.02 2.51 -23.81
CA LEU A 196 -0.79 3.06 -24.92
C LEU A 196 -1.70 2.00 -25.54
N ILE A 197 -3.01 2.24 -25.52
CA ILE A 197 -4.02 1.31 -26.04
C ILE A 197 -4.71 1.94 -27.25
N TYR A 198 -4.49 1.37 -28.43
CA TYR A 198 -5.09 1.87 -29.67
C TYR A 198 -6.48 1.26 -29.90
N THR A 199 -7.47 2.11 -30.14
CA THR A 199 -8.86 1.74 -30.43
C THR A 199 -9.34 2.39 -31.72
N LYS A 200 -10.47 1.92 -32.26
CA LYS A 200 -11.12 2.51 -33.46
C LYS A 200 -12.27 3.42 -33.05
#